data_AF-A0ABD0WGI5-F1
#
_entry.id   AF-A0ABD0WGI5-F1
#
_cell.length_a   1.000
_cell.length_b   1.000
_cell.length_c   1.000
_cell.angle_alpha   90.00
_cell.angle_beta   90.00
_cell.angle_gamma   90.00
#
_symmetry.space_group_name_H-M   'P 1'
#
loop_
_entity.id
_entity.type
_entity.pdbx_description
1 polymer ?
#
loop_
_entity_poly.entity_id
_entity_poly.type
_entity_poly.pdbx_seq_one_letter_code
_entity_poly.pdbx_strand_id
1 'polypeptide(L)'
;MDLLYMASCLNLFWPHLTCYVLHKILNIIRAFDWGKPRGCDRPRHTDRKTDGESAASPEQEHFILHSEHSSRAAIMTDKDELVQKAKLAEQAERYDDMAASMKAVTELGSELSNEERNLLSVAYKNVVGARRSSWRVVSSMEQKTEGSEKKQAMAKEYREKIEKELKEICNDVLALLDNHLIPQATPADSKVFYLKMKGDYFRYLAEVASGDEKAAIISSSQEAYQAAFDISSSDMQPTHPIRLGLALNFSVFYYEILNSPEKACELAKKAFDDAIAMLDTLSNDSYKDSTLIMQLLRDNLTLWTADTQGDADEPEEVKEHVKEEVKDE
;
A
#
# COMPACT_ATOMS: atom_id res chain seq x y z
N MET A 1 1.67 -8.25 13.64
CA MET A 1 1.60 -7.78 12.24
C MET A 1 2.72 -8.50 11.53
N ASP A 2 2.41 -9.23 10.48
CA ASP A 2 3.35 -10.24 9.96
C ASP A 2 4.50 -9.58 9.17
N LEU A 3 5.73 -10.07 9.41
CA LEU A 3 6.96 -9.72 8.67
C LEU A 3 6.80 -9.80 7.13
N LEU A 4 5.80 -10.55 6.65
CA LEU A 4 5.37 -10.62 5.25
C LEU A 4 4.85 -9.28 4.70
N TYR A 5 4.26 -8.42 5.55
CA TYR A 5 3.77 -7.08 5.21
C TYR A 5 4.93 -6.12 4.87
N MET A 6 6.08 -6.29 5.52
CA MET A 6 7.24 -5.39 5.37
C MET A 6 8.26 -5.87 4.33
N ALA A 7 8.53 -7.18 4.25
CA ALA A 7 9.38 -7.75 3.20
C ALA A 7 8.79 -7.52 1.80
N SER A 8 7.46 -7.48 1.73
CA SER A 8 6.66 -7.11 0.57
C SER A 8 6.80 -5.65 0.10
N CYS A 9 7.23 -4.73 0.97
CA CYS A 9 7.46 -3.33 0.64
C CYS A 9 8.81 -3.14 -0.09
N LEU A 10 9.80 -4.01 0.13
CA LEU A 10 11.12 -3.90 -0.48
C LEU A 10 11.16 -4.17 -2.00
N ASN A 11 10.33 -5.08 -2.51
CA ASN A 11 10.33 -5.44 -3.94
C ASN A 11 9.72 -4.38 -4.89
N LEU A 12 9.14 -3.30 -4.34
CA LEU A 12 8.45 -2.27 -5.14
C LEU A 12 9.18 -0.92 -5.23
N PHE A 13 10.25 -0.69 -4.47
CA PHE A 13 10.92 0.61 -4.40
C PHE A 13 12.30 0.69 -5.09
N TRP A 14 12.98 -0.43 -5.45
CA TRP A 14 14.34 -0.31 -6.01
C TRP A 14 14.77 -1.43 -6.99
N PRO A 15 14.76 -1.19 -8.31
CA PRO A 15 15.37 -2.11 -9.28
C PRO A 15 16.79 -1.74 -9.72
N HIS A 16 17.33 -0.57 -9.34
CA HIS A 16 18.69 -0.15 -9.76
C HIS A 16 19.82 -0.62 -8.83
N LEU A 17 19.52 -1.32 -7.74
CA LEU A 17 20.54 -1.95 -6.89
C LEU A 17 20.92 -3.29 -7.51
N THR A 18 22.16 -3.36 -7.99
CA THR A 18 22.78 -4.53 -8.63
C THR A 18 22.54 -5.84 -7.87
N CYS A 19 22.45 -6.95 -8.62
CA CYS A 19 22.12 -8.35 -8.25
C CYS A 19 22.67 -8.93 -6.92
N TYR A 20 23.53 -8.24 -6.19
CA TYR A 20 24.25 -8.76 -5.02
C TYR A 20 23.39 -8.82 -3.74
N VAL A 21 22.41 -7.92 -3.58
CA VAL A 21 21.56 -7.84 -2.37
C VAL A 21 20.34 -8.76 -2.45
N LEU A 22 19.74 -8.89 -3.64
CA LEU A 22 18.59 -9.77 -3.91
C LEU A 22 18.91 -11.25 -3.62
N HIS A 23 20.14 -11.68 -3.93
CA HIS A 23 20.61 -13.05 -3.73
C HIS A 23 20.86 -13.38 -2.25
N LYS A 24 21.15 -12.40 -1.39
CA LYS A 24 21.25 -12.59 0.08
C LYS A 24 19.88 -12.67 0.75
N ILE A 25 18.91 -11.90 0.27
CA ILE A 25 17.54 -11.88 0.84
C ILE A 25 16.77 -13.15 0.43
N LEU A 26 16.89 -13.61 -0.82
CA LEU A 26 16.26 -14.85 -1.29
C LEU A 26 16.83 -16.13 -0.62
N ASN A 27 18.10 -16.13 -0.22
CA ASN A 27 18.71 -17.27 0.47
C ASN A 27 18.33 -17.37 1.95
N ILE A 28 17.88 -16.28 2.58
CA ILE A 28 17.37 -16.28 3.96
C ILE A 28 15.91 -16.78 3.99
N ILE A 29 15.12 -16.51 2.95
CA ILE A 29 13.70 -16.91 2.85
C ILE A 29 13.52 -18.41 2.60
N ARG A 30 14.48 -19.09 1.96
CA ARG A 30 14.41 -20.55 1.73
C ARG A 30 14.72 -21.43 2.95
N ALA A 31 15.13 -20.84 4.08
CA ALA A 31 15.67 -21.59 5.23
C ALA A 31 14.68 -21.83 6.40
N PHE A 32 13.41 -21.44 6.29
CA PHE A 32 12.41 -21.66 7.35
C PHE A 32 11.26 -22.55 6.86
N ASP A 33 11.49 -23.86 6.95
CA ASP A 33 10.47 -24.90 7.01
C ASP A 33 10.09 -25.09 8.48
N TRP A 34 8.82 -24.92 8.86
CA TRP A 34 8.30 -25.54 10.09
C TRP A 34 6.76 -25.61 10.13
N GLY A 35 6.26 -26.86 10.08
CA GLY A 35 5.53 -27.42 11.22
C GLY A 35 4.03 -27.16 11.35
N LYS A 36 3.23 -28.13 10.89
CA LYS A 36 1.81 -28.33 11.26
C LYS A 36 1.59 -28.37 12.79
N PRO A 37 0.47 -27.85 13.32
CA PRO A 37 -0.12 -28.33 14.57
C PRO A 37 -1.23 -29.36 14.33
N ARG A 38 -1.32 -30.34 15.23
CA ARG A 38 -2.32 -31.43 15.28
C ARG A 38 -3.41 -31.09 16.31
N GLY A 39 -4.67 -31.39 15.95
CA GLY A 39 -5.67 -32.04 16.82
C GLY A 39 -6.35 -31.23 17.92
N CYS A 40 -7.63 -30.89 17.71
CA CYS A 40 -8.58 -30.49 18.76
C CYS A 40 -9.32 -31.72 19.32
N ASP A 41 -9.39 -31.84 20.66
CA ASP A 41 -10.27 -32.77 21.37
C ASP A 41 -11.68 -32.17 21.58
N ARG A 42 -12.71 -33.01 21.42
CA ARG A 42 -14.15 -32.68 21.50
C ARG A 42 -14.64 -32.41 22.94
N PRO A 43 -15.72 -31.63 23.12
CA PRO A 43 -16.48 -31.61 24.37
C PRO A 43 -17.55 -32.71 24.44
N ARG A 44 -17.87 -33.12 25.69
CA ARG A 44 -18.84 -34.17 26.05
C ARG A 44 -20.23 -33.55 26.27
N HIS A 45 -21.25 -34.18 25.70
CA HIS A 45 -22.68 -33.92 25.91
C HIS A 45 -23.11 -34.09 27.38
N THR A 46 -24.05 -33.25 27.82
CA THR A 46 -25.08 -33.61 28.80
C THR A 46 -26.40 -32.95 28.45
N ASP A 47 -27.40 -33.77 28.15
CA ASP A 47 -28.80 -33.40 27.96
C ASP A 47 -29.46 -33.04 29.29
N ARG A 48 -30.34 -32.03 29.29
CA ARG A 48 -31.44 -31.93 30.26
C ARG A 48 -32.66 -31.30 29.61
N LYS A 49 -33.70 -32.12 29.46
CA LYS A 49 -35.08 -31.71 29.17
C LYS A 49 -35.74 -31.14 30.43
N THR A 50 -36.53 -30.09 30.26
CA THR A 50 -37.72 -29.81 31.08
C THR A 50 -38.77 -29.13 30.21
N ASP A 51 -39.92 -29.77 30.11
CA ASP A 51 -41.16 -29.31 29.50
C ASP A 51 -41.91 -28.31 30.42
N GLY A 52 -42.77 -27.44 29.86
CA GLY A 52 -43.73 -26.66 30.66
C GLY A 52 -44.36 -25.41 30.01
N GLU A 53 -45.31 -25.63 29.09
CA GLU A 53 -46.57 -24.90 28.79
C GLU A 53 -46.79 -23.36 28.88
N SER A 54 -47.27 -22.85 27.73
CA SER A 54 -48.45 -21.99 27.48
C SER A 54 -48.32 -20.46 27.26
N ALA A 55 -48.42 -20.12 25.97
CA ALA A 55 -49.26 -19.12 25.30
C ALA A 55 -49.39 -17.66 25.81
N ALA A 56 -48.73 -16.75 25.07
CA ALA A 56 -49.31 -15.50 24.57
C ALA A 56 -48.58 -15.11 23.27
N SER A 57 -49.30 -14.76 22.20
CA SER A 57 -48.81 -14.60 20.82
C SER A 57 -47.86 -13.40 20.62
N PRO A 58 -46.66 -13.61 20.03
CA PRO A 58 -45.85 -12.60 19.35
C PRO A 58 -45.48 -13.07 17.92
N GLU A 59 -46.45 -13.60 17.16
CA GLU A 59 -46.17 -14.30 15.89
C GLU A 59 -45.68 -13.38 14.76
N GLN A 60 -45.82 -12.05 14.90
CA GLN A 60 -45.33 -11.10 13.89
C GLN A 60 -43.90 -10.59 14.15
N GLU A 61 -43.46 -10.47 15.41
CA GLU A 61 -42.07 -10.09 15.74
C GLU A 61 -41.10 -11.28 15.63
N HIS A 62 -41.54 -12.49 16.02
CA HIS A 62 -40.70 -13.69 15.97
C HIS A 62 -40.38 -14.14 14.53
N PHE A 63 -41.30 -13.93 13.58
CA PHE A 63 -41.09 -14.25 12.16
C PHE A 63 -40.10 -13.28 11.49
N ILE A 64 -40.17 -11.98 11.81
CA ILE A 64 -39.21 -10.97 11.32
C ILE A 64 -37.81 -11.27 11.87
N LEU A 65 -37.69 -11.56 13.18
CA LEU A 65 -36.42 -11.89 13.81
C LEU A 65 -35.79 -13.19 13.29
N HIS A 66 -36.59 -14.22 12.98
CA HIS A 66 -36.10 -15.47 12.37
C HIS A 66 -35.66 -15.27 10.92
N SER A 67 -36.41 -14.47 10.14
CA SER A 67 -36.04 -14.11 8.78
C SER A 67 -34.71 -13.32 8.76
N GLU A 68 -34.58 -12.31 9.61
CA GLU A 68 -33.35 -11.51 9.71
C GLU A 68 -32.15 -12.32 10.23
N HIS A 69 -32.34 -13.22 11.20
CA HIS A 69 -31.28 -14.14 11.64
C HIS A 69 -30.85 -15.08 10.51
N SER A 70 -31.81 -15.63 9.74
CA SER A 70 -31.49 -16.52 8.63
C SER A 70 -30.78 -15.80 7.49
N SER A 71 -31.17 -14.56 7.18
CA SER A 71 -30.48 -13.74 6.16
C SER A 71 -29.09 -13.32 6.61
N ARG A 72 -28.91 -12.93 7.88
CA ARG A 72 -27.61 -12.56 8.43
C ARG A 72 -26.65 -13.76 8.50
N ALA A 73 -27.15 -14.94 8.85
CA ALA A 73 -26.37 -16.17 8.83
C ALA A 73 -25.95 -16.56 7.40
N ALA A 74 -26.82 -16.36 6.41
CA ALA A 74 -26.46 -16.59 5.00
C ALA A 74 -25.37 -15.62 4.50
N ILE A 75 -25.47 -14.33 4.84
CA ILE A 75 -24.44 -13.32 4.50
C ILE A 75 -23.09 -13.65 5.17
N MET A 76 -23.11 -14.07 6.44
CA MET A 76 -21.89 -14.49 7.13
C MET A 76 -21.24 -15.72 6.48
N THR A 77 -22.05 -16.69 6.06
CA THR A 77 -21.55 -17.89 5.38
C THR A 77 -20.90 -17.53 4.04
N ASP A 78 -21.49 -16.59 3.30
CA ASP A 78 -20.93 -16.09 2.03
C ASP A 78 -19.62 -15.31 2.22
N LYS A 79 -19.53 -14.48 3.28
CA LYS A 79 -18.30 -13.78 3.65
C LYS A 79 -17.16 -14.74 3.96
N ASP A 80 -17.41 -15.75 4.79
CA ASP A 80 -16.40 -16.73 5.19
C ASP A 80 -15.90 -17.53 3.97
N GLU A 81 -16.80 -17.93 3.06
CA GLU A 81 -16.42 -18.59 1.81
C GLU A 81 -15.54 -17.73 0.92
N LEU A 82 -15.86 -16.44 0.77
CA LEU A 82 -15.05 -15.50 -0.01
C LEU A 82 -13.66 -15.27 0.60
N VAL A 83 -13.57 -15.17 1.94
CA VAL A 83 -12.28 -15.06 2.64
C VAL A 83 -11.45 -16.34 2.45
N GLN A 84 -12.06 -17.52 2.51
CA GLN A 84 -11.36 -18.78 2.24
C GLN A 84 -10.86 -18.85 0.79
N LYS A 85 -11.67 -18.41 -0.19
CA LYS A 85 -11.23 -18.30 -1.59
C LYS A 85 -10.04 -17.36 -1.75
N ALA A 86 -10.05 -16.21 -1.07
CA ALA A 86 -8.93 -15.26 -1.08
C ALA A 86 -7.64 -15.90 -0.53
N LYS A 87 -7.72 -16.66 0.58
CA LYS A 87 -6.57 -17.39 1.15
C LYS A 87 -6.02 -18.46 0.22
N LEU A 88 -6.90 -19.19 -0.48
CA LEU A 88 -6.48 -20.17 -1.49
C LEU A 88 -5.81 -19.49 -2.69
N ALA A 89 -6.36 -18.35 -3.14
CA ALA A 89 -5.78 -17.56 -4.21
C ALA A 89 -4.41 -16.99 -3.84
N GLU A 90 -4.21 -16.54 -2.60
CA GLU A 90 -2.92 -16.11 -2.06
C GLU A 90 -1.87 -17.23 -2.14
N GLN A 91 -2.22 -18.43 -1.66
CA GLN A 91 -1.32 -19.60 -1.71
C GLN A 91 -0.98 -20.05 -3.12
N ALA A 92 -1.86 -19.78 -4.08
CA ALA A 92 -1.66 -20.05 -5.49
C ALA A 92 -1.02 -18.87 -6.26
N GLU A 93 -0.67 -17.79 -5.57
CA GLU A 93 -0.16 -16.53 -6.15
C GLU A 93 -1.07 -15.93 -7.23
N ARG A 94 -2.38 -16.21 -7.17
CA ARG A 94 -3.40 -15.68 -8.07
C ARG A 94 -4.00 -14.39 -7.50
N TYR A 95 -3.19 -13.34 -7.45
CA TYR A 95 -3.56 -12.10 -6.78
C TYR A 95 -4.77 -11.36 -7.41
N ASP A 96 -5.02 -11.53 -8.70
CA ASP A 96 -6.22 -10.98 -9.36
C ASP A 96 -7.51 -11.64 -8.81
N ASP A 97 -7.52 -12.97 -8.65
CA ASP A 97 -8.63 -13.72 -8.04
C ASP A 97 -8.79 -13.36 -6.55
N MET A 98 -7.67 -13.19 -5.85
CA MET A 98 -7.64 -12.75 -4.45
C MET A 98 -8.27 -11.36 -4.31
N ALA A 99 -7.92 -10.41 -5.19
CA ALA A 99 -8.45 -9.06 -5.18
C ALA A 99 -9.97 -9.06 -5.48
N ALA A 100 -10.42 -9.85 -6.46
CA ALA A 100 -11.85 -9.98 -6.74
C ALA A 100 -12.64 -10.54 -5.54
N SER A 101 -12.10 -11.55 -4.85
CA SER A 101 -12.73 -12.12 -3.66
C SER A 101 -12.78 -11.10 -2.52
N MET A 102 -11.69 -10.38 -2.26
CA MET A 102 -11.63 -9.38 -1.19
C MET A 102 -12.44 -8.11 -1.49
N LYS A 103 -12.62 -7.77 -2.78
CA LYS A 103 -13.55 -6.73 -3.22
C LYS A 103 -14.97 -7.10 -2.82
N ALA A 104 -15.41 -8.31 -3.15
CA ALA A 104 -16.74 -8.80 -2.76
C ALA A 104 -16.93 -8.81 -1.24
N VAL A 105 -15.94 -9.26 -0.47
CA VAL A 105 -15.96 -9.21 1.02
C VAL A 105 -16.15 -7.79 1.53
N THR A 106 -15.52 -6.80 0.90
CA THR A 106 -15.61 -5.38 1.29
C THR A 106 -16.98 -4.79 0.95
N GLU A 107 -17.53 -5.16 -0.21
CA GLU A 107 -18.82 -4.68 -0.69
C GLU A 107 -20.02 -5.25 0.10
N LEU A 108 -19.85 -6.36 0.84
CA LEU A 108 -20.84 -6.85 1.80
C LEU A 108 -21.13 -5.86 2.94
N GLY A 109 -20.29 -4.83 3.12
CA GLY A 109 -20.57 -3.68 3.98
C GLY A 109 -20.29 -3.88 5.47
N SER A 110 -19.75 -5.02 5.89
CA SER A 110 -19.27 -5.24 7.25
C SER A 110 -17.85 -4.70 7.44
N GLU A 111 -17.53 -4.18 8.63
CA GLU A 111 -16.16 -3.78 8.98
C GLU A 111 -15.19 -4.96 8.80
N LEU A 112 -14.05 -4.70 8.15
CA LEU A 112 -13.03 -5.72 7.93
C LEU A 112 -12.22 -5.96 9.20
N SER A 113 -12.04 -7.23 9.54
CA SER A 113 -11.09 -7.65 10.58
C SER A 113 -9.65 -7.32 10.17
N ASN A 114 -8.73 -7.36 11.13
CA ASN A 114 -7.31 -7.12 10.84
C ASN A 114 -6.75 -8.10 9.80
N GLU A 115 -7.17 -9.36 9.84
CA GLU A 115 -6.78 -10.38 8.87
C GLU A 115 -7.35 -10.07 7.47
N GLU A 116 -8.65 -9.75 7.39
CA GLU A 116 -9.32 -9.40 6.13
C GLU A 116 -8.72 -8.13 5.50
N ARG A 117 -8.41 -7.12 6.30
CA ARG A 117 -7.74 -5.90 5.85
C ARG A 117 -6.35 -6.20 5.29
N ASN A 118 -5.61 -7.09 5.95
CA ASN A 118 -4.29 -7.52 5.47
C ASN A 118 -4.42 -8.25 4.12
N LEU A 119 -5.37 -9.18 3.99
CA LEU A 119 -5.63 -9.90 2.73
C LEU A 119 -5.98 -8.92 1.60
N LEU A 120 -6.88 -7.96 1.84
CA LEU A 120 -7.24 -6.93 0.86
C LEU A 120 -6.00 -6.13 0.41
N SER A 121 -5.17 -5.71 1.37
CA SER A 121 -3.95 -4.94 1.10
C SER A 121 -2.93 -5.75 0.29
N VAL A 122 -2.69 -7.00 0.67
CA VAL A 122 -1.78 -7.92 -0.03
C VAL A 122 -2.25 -8.18 -1.46
N ALA A 123 -3.55 -8.43 -1.65
CA ALA A 123 -4.11 -8.71 -2.96
C ALA A 123 -3.88 -7.55 -3.94
N TYR A 124 -4.38 -6.36 -3.60
CA TYR A 124 -4.28 -5.21 -4.49
C TYR A 124 -2.86 -4.70 -4.65
N LYS A 125 -2.01 -4.77 -3.61
CA LYS A 125 -0.58 -4.43 -3.71
C LYS A 125 0.13 -5.27 -4.77
N ASN A 126 -0.11 -6.59 -4.79
CA ASN A 126 0.53 -7.47 -5.76
C ASN A 126 -0.03 -7.26 -7.17
N VAL A 127 -1.35 -7.08 -7.30
CA VAL A 127 -1.99 -6.78 -8.59
C VAL A 127 -1.42 -5.48 -9.18
N VAL A 128 -1.48 -4.36 -8.45
CA VAL A 128 -0.99 -3.06 -8.95
C VAL A 128 0.53 -3.05 -9.12
N GLY A 129 1.27 -3.73 -8.25
CA GLY A 129 2.73 -3.82 -8.31
C GLY A 129 3.23 -4.51 -9.58
N ALA A 130 2.56 -5.59 -10.00
CA ALA A 130 2.85 -6.25 -11.27
C ALA A 130 2.65 -5.29 -12.47
N ARG A 131 1.52 -4.55 -12.50
CA ARG A 131 1.21 -3.63 -13.61
C ARG A 131 2.16 -2.43 -13.64
N ARG A 132 2.53 -1.87 -12.47
CA ARG A 132 3.55 -0.81 -12.36
C ARG A 132 4.91 -1.28 -12.87
N SER A 133 5.34 -2.49 -12.52
CA SER A 133 6.59 -3.06 -13.02
C SER A 133 6.58 -3.22 -14.55
N SER A 134 5.51 -3.80 -15.09
CA SER A 134 5.32 -3.93 -16.54
C SER A 134 5.32 -2.57 -17.25
N TRP A 135 4.63 -1.58 -16.68
CA TRP A 135 4.58 -0.23 -17.23
C TRP A 135 5.96 0.42 -17.32
N ARG A 136 6.78 0.35 -16.25
CA ARG A 136 8.14 0.92 -16.26
C ARG A 136 9.03 0.27 -17.32
N VAL A 137 8.98 -1.05 -17.45
CA VAL A 137 9.75 -1.78 -18.47
C VAL A 137 9.37 -1.33 -19.87
N VAL A 138 8.07 -1.29 -20.17
CA VAL A 138 7.57 -0.92 -21.50
C VAL A 138 7.83 0.56 -21.78
N SER A 139 7.64 1.46 -20.80
CA SER A 139 7.97 2.88 -20.92
C SER A 139 9.46 3.11 -21.21
N SER A 140 10.36 2.36 -20.56
CA SER A 140 11.80 2.43 -20.83
C SER A 140 12.14 1.91 -22.23
N MET A 141 11.46 0.85 -22.69
CA MET A 141 11.64 0.31 -24.04
C MET A 141 11.16 1.30 -25.11
N GLU A 142 10.02 1.97 -24.89
CA GLU A 142 9.50 3.00 -25.80
C GLU A 142 10.52 4.12 -26.00
N GLN A 143 11.14 4.60 -24.92
CA GLN A 143 12.18 5.64 -24.97
C GLN A 143 13.45 5.20 -25.71
N LYS A 144 13.87 3.94 -25.57
CA LYS A 144 15.10 3.41 -26.19
C LYS A 144 14.96 3.04 -27.67
N THR A 145 13.75 3.05 -28.22
CA THR A 145 13.47 2.53 -29.58
C THR A 145 13.66 3.60 -30.68
N GLU A 146 14.59 4.53 -30.47
CA GLU A 146 14.89 5.59 -31.44
C GLU A 146 15.27 5.01 -32.82
N GLY A 147 14.67 5.56 -33.89
CA GLY A 147 14.95 5.17 -35.28
C GLY A 147 14.03 4.12 -35.90
N SER A 148 13.04 3.58 -35.16
CA SER A 148 12.01 2.70 -35.73
C SER A 148 10.60 3.11 -35.31
N GLU A 149 9.96 3.96 -36.12
CA GLU A 149 8.59 4.47 -35.89
C GLU A 149 7.58 3.36 -35.60
N LYS A 150 7.67 2.23 -36.33
CA LYS A 150 6.77 1.09 -36.13
C LYS A 150 6.93 0.45 -34.75
N LYS A 151 8.17 0.23 -34.29
CA LYS A 151 8.40 -0.38 -32.97
C LYS A 151 8.03 0.59 -31.85
N GLN A 152 8.29 1.87 -32.04
CA GLN A 152 7.89 2.92 -31.09
C GLN A 152 6.37 2.99 -30.95
N ALA A 153 5.63 2.96 -32.07
CA ALA A 153 4.16 2.92 -32.05
C ALA A 153 3.61 1.67 -31.32
N MET A 154 4.19 0.49 -31.56
CA MET A 154 3.80 -0.74 -30.86
C MET A 154 4.07 -0.67 -29.35
N ALA A 155 5.22 -0.13 -28.96
CA ALA A 155 5.56 0.04 -27.54
C ALA A 155 4.60 1.03 -26.85
N LYS A 156 4.29 2.14 -27.53
CA LYS A 156 3.33 3.14 -27.07
C LYS A 156 1.94 2.56 -26.85
N GLU A 157 1.40 1.84 -27.82
CA GLU A 157 0.07 1.20 -27.72
C GLU A 157 0.02 0.21 -26.53
N TYR A 158 1.09 -0.57 -26.34
CA TYR A 158 1.16 -1.52 -25.25
C TYR A 158 1.33 -0.83 -23.88
N ARG A 159 2.09 0.28 -23.80
CA ARG A 159 2.17 1.12 -22.60
C ARG A 159 0.79 1.63 -22.22
N GLU A 160 0.06 2.23 -23.17
CA GLU A 160 -1.28 2.80 -22.94
C GLU A 160 -2.30 1.73 -22.48
N LYS A 161 -2.18 0.50 -22.99
CA LYS A 161 -2.97 -0.63 -22.48
C LYS A 161 -2.69 -0.91 -21.00
N ILE A 162 -1.42 -0.97 -20.60
CA ILE A 162 -1.03 -1.20 -19.19
C ILE A 162 -1.48 -0.03 -18.31
N GLU A 163 -1.39 1.21 -18.80
CA GLU A 163 -1.88 2.39 -18.07
C GLU A 163 -3.37 2.31 -17.81
N LYS A 164 -4.16 1.87 -18.79
CA LYS A 164 -5.60 1.67 -18.61
C LYS A 164 -5.88 0.63 -17.52
N GLU A 165 -5.23 -0.52 -17.57
CA GLU A 165 -5.37 -1.58 -16.55
C GLU A 165 -4.98 -1.05 -15.15
N LEU A 166 -3.88 -0.31 -15.05
CA LEU A 166 -3.42 0.30 -13.80
C LEU A 166 -4.44 1.32 -13.27
N LYS A 167 -4.97 2.19 -14.13
CA LYS A 167 -5.99 3.18 -13.79
C LYS A 167 -7.26 2.50 -13.27
N GLU A 168 -7.72 1.44 -13.92
CA GLU A 168 -8.88 0.64 -13.50
C GLU A 168 -8.66 0.03 -12.11
N ILE A 169 -7.52 -0.63 -11.87
CA ILE A 169 -7.18 -1.20 -10.56
C ILE A 169 -7.14 -0.13 -9.46
N CYS A 170 -6.54 1.04 -9.74
CA CYS A 170 -6.45 2.10 -8.75
C CYS A 170 -7.82 2.71 -8.43
N ASN A 171 -8.64 2.96 -9.44
CA ASN A 171 -9.99 3.50 -9.23
C ASN A 171 -10.89 2.52 -8.48
N ASP A 172 -10.76 1.22 -8.72
CA ASP A 172 -11.45 0.18 -7.96
C ASP A 172 -11.13 0.26 -6.47
N VAL A 173 -9.84 0.38 -6.12
CA VAL A 173 -9.42 0.50 -4.72
C VAL A 173 -9.88 1.82 -4.10
N LEU A 174 -9.76 2.94 -4.83
CA LEU A 174 -10.20 4.24 -4.35
C LEU A 174 -11.71 4.25 -4.07
N ALA A 175 -12.52 3.61 -4.92
CA ALA A 175 -13.95 3.45 -4.69
C ALA A 175 -14.25 2.61 -3.43
N LEU A 176 -13.52 1.51 -3.21
CA LEU A 176 -13.65 0.72 -1.98
C LEU A 176 -13.30 1.54 -0.73
N LEU A 177 -12.22 2.32 -0.80
CA LEU A 177 -11.77 3.16 0.30
C LEU A 177 -12.81 4.22 0.66
N ASP A 178 -13.35 4.92 -0.34
CA ASP A 178 -14.26 6.04 -0.13
C ASP A 178 -15.68 5.60 0.25
N ASN A 179 -16.17 4.50 -0.31
CA ASN A 179 -17.55 4.06 -0.10
C ASN A 179 -17.72 3.11 1.09
N HIS A 180 -16.69 2.32 1.44
CA HIS A 180 -16.83 1.23 2.42
C HIS A 180 -15.85 1.33 3.58
N LEU A 181 -14.56 1.59 3.33
CA LEU A 181 -13.52 1.37 4.35
C LEU A 181 -13.28 2.60 5.24
N ILE A 182 -13.03 3.77 4.65
CA ILE A 182 -12.76 5.01 5.40
C ILE A 182 -13.97 5.44 6.24
N PRO A 183 -15.23 5.41 5.73
CA PRO A 183 -16.40 5.80 6.52
C PRO A 183 -16.66 4.90 7.73
N GLN A 184 -16.27 3.62 7.67
CA GLN A 184 -16.49 2.64 8.73
C GLN A 184 -15.32 2.56 9.74
N ALA A 185 -14.17 3.14 9.42
CA ALA A 185 -12.98 3.06 10.25
C ALA A 185 -13.13 3.88 11.54
N THR A 186 -13.34 3.21 12.68
CA THR A 186 -13.45 3.86 13.99
C THR A 186 -12.09 4.09 14.68
N PRO A 187 -11.13 3.12 14.70
CA PRO A 187 -9.85 3.34 15.37
C PRO A 187 -8.91 4.20 14.52
N ALA A 188 -8.07 5.00 15.18
CA ALA A 188 -7.07 5.84 14.51
C ALA A 188 -6.17 5.02 13.58
N ASP A 189 -5.68 3.86 14.04
CA ASP A 189 -4.83 2.95 13.25
C ASP A 189 -5.47 2.56 11.91
N SER A 190 -6.75 2.18 11.94
CA SER A 190 -7.51 1.77 10.75
C SER A 190 -7.69 2.95 9.80
N LYS A 191 -8.03 4.12 10.34
CA LYS A 191 -8.26 5.33 9.55
C LYS A 191 -6.97 5.81 8.87
N VAL A 192 -5.86 5.85 9.61
CA VAL A 192 -4.52 6.19 9.07
C VAL A 192 -4.11 5.16 8.01
N PHE A 193 -4.34 3.87 8.26
CA PHE A 193 -4.04 2.82 7.28
C PHE A 193 -4.78 3.03 5.94
N TYR A 194 -6.09 3.28 5.99
CA TYR A 194 -6.88 3.48 4.78
C TYR A 194 -6.58 4.81 4.07
N LEU A 195 -6.34 5.89 4.80
CA LEU A 195 -5.93 7.17 4.22
C LEU A 195 -4.54 7.09 3.58
N LYS A 196 -3.60 6.39 4.23
CA LYS A 196 -2.29 6.08 3.64
C LYS A 196 -2.46 5.29 2.34
N MET A 197 -3.31 4.27 2.35
CA MET A 197 -3.62 3.47 1.15
C MET A 197 -4.21 4.37 0.05
N LYS A 198 -5.15 5.26 0.38
CA LYS A 198 -5.72 6.24 -0.56
C LYS A 198 -4.64 7.11 -1.20
N GLY A 199 -3.70 7.63 -0.41
CA GLY A 199 -2.53 8.37 -0.91
C GLY A 199 -1.66 7.52 -1.83
N ASP A 200 -1.39 6.27 -1.47
CA ASP A 200 -0.60 5.33 -2.29
C ASP A 200 -1.23 5.11 -3.69
N TYR A 201 -2.56 4.90 -3.77
CA TYR A 201 -3.23 4.66 -5.06
C TYR A 201 -3.35 5.92 -5.91
N PHE A 202 -3.56 7.10 -5.33
CA PHE A 202 -3.46 8.34 -6.09
C PHE A 202 -2.04 8.61 -6.58
N ARG A 203 -1.02 8.28 -5.78
CA ARG A 203 0.38 8.35 -6.23
C ARG A 203 0.63 7.44 -7.43
N TYR A 204 0.12 6.20 -7.42
CA TYR A 204 0.26 5.29 -8.57
C TYR A 204 -0.45 5.84 -9.82
N LEU A 205 -1.60 6.49 -9.66
CA LEU A 205 -2.25 7.21 -10.76
C LEU A 205 -1.40 8.39 -11.26
N ALA A 206 -0.78 9.15 -10.36
CA ALA A 206 0.06 10.30 -10.72
C ALA A 206 1.32 9.90 -11.52
N GLU A 207 1.85 8.69 -11.29
CA GLU A 207 3.00 8.13 -12.02
C GLU A 207 2.71 7.96 -13.52
N VAL A 208 1.47 7.58 -13.87
CA VAL A 208 1.04 7.33 -15.26
C VAL A 208 0.20 8.46 -15.87
N ALA A 209 -0.24 9.42 -15.06
CA ALA A 209 -1.06 10.54 -15.52
C ALA A 209 -0.24 11.53 -16.37
N SER A 210 -0.91 12.14 -17.34
CA SER A 210 -0.34 13.18 -18.20
C SER A 210 -1.34 14.31 -18.43
N GLY A 211 -0.84 15.52 -18.75
CA GLY A 211 -1.69 16.69 -18.97
C GLY A 211 -2.38 17.20 -17.71
N ASP A 212 -3.56 17.80 -17.89
CA ASP A 212 -4.27 18.58 -16.86
C ASP A 212 -4.81 17.71 -15.70
N GLU A 213 -5.08 16.43 -15.94
CA GLU A 213 -5.56 15.49 -14.89
C GLU A 213 -4.50 15.23 -13.81
N LYS A 214 -3.21 15.35 -14.15
CA LYS A 214 -2.12 15.02 -13.24
C LYS A 214 -2.10 15.89 -12.00
N ALA A 215 -2.33 17.20 -12.14
CA ALA A 215 -2.31 18.14 -11.01
C ALA A 215 -3.40 17.81 -9.97
N ALA A 216 -4.60 17.45 -10.43
CA ALA A 216 -5.71 17.07 -9.55
C ALA A 216 -5.43 15.76 -8.80
N ILE A 217 -4.85 14.77 -9.47
CA ILE A 217 -4.46 13.49 -8.87
C ILE A 217 -3.36 13.70 -7.81
N ILE A 218 -2.37 14.55 -8.10
CA ILE A 218 -1.30 14.90 -7.14
C ILE A 218 -1.89 15.58 -5.90
N SER A 219 -2.80 16.54 -6.07
CA SER A 219 -3.48 17.20 -4.94
C SER A 219 -4.22 16.17 -4.08
N SER A 220 -4.98 15.27 -4.72
CA SER A 220 -5.73 14.22 -4.02
C SER A 220 -4.81 13.26 -3.24
N SER A 221 -3.66 12.91 -3.81
CA SER A 221 -2.63 12.11 -3.13
C SER A 221 -2.08 12.83 -1.91
N GLN A 222 -1.74 14.12 -2.05
CA GLN A 222 -1.18 14.93 -0.97
C GLN A 222 -2.17 15.12 0.16
N GLU A 223 -3.44 15.43 -0.15
CA GLU A 223 -4.52 15.58 0.83
C GLU A 223 -4.72 14.29 1.64
N ALA A 224 -4.73 13.13 0.99
CA ALA A 224 -4.88 11.84 1.66
C ALA A 224 -3.70 11.53 2.60
N TYR A 225 -2.45 11.75 2.14
CA TYR A 225 -1.27 11.56 3.00
C TYR A 225 -1.24 12.56 4.15
N GLN A 226 -1.59 13.83 3.92
CA GLN A 226 -1.60 14.85 4.96
C GLN A 226 -2.65 14.53 6.03
N ALA A 227 -3.87 14.15 5.63
CA ALA A 227 -4.91 13.73 6.56
C ALA A 227 -4.48 12.51 7.40
N ALA A 228 -3.80 11.53 6.78
CA ALA A 228 -3.21 10.40 7.51
C ALA A 228 -2.12 10.86 8.49
N PHE A 229 -1.28 11.81 8.07
CA PHE A 229 -0.14 12.30 8.84
C PHE A 229 -0.58 13.06 10.08
N ASP A 230 -1.60 13.91 9.95
CA ASP A 230 -2.16 14.70 11.04
C ASP A 230 -2.72 13.80 12.14
N ILE A 231 -3.53 12.79 11.77
CA ILE A 231 -4.08 11.80 12.72
C ILE A 231 -2.96 10.96 13.35
N SER A 232 -2.01 10.48 12.55
CA SER A 232 -0.91 9.66 13.08
C SER A 232 0.00 10.42 14.05
N SER A 233 0.12 11.74 13.86
CA SER A 233 0.97 12.58 14.70
C SER A 233 0.37 12.84 16.08
N SER A 234 -0.97 12.89 16.19
CA SER A 234 -1.67 13.07 17.46
C SER A 234 -1.90 11.76 18.21
N ASP A 235 -2.22 10.68 17.49
CA ASP A 235 -2.84 9.49 18.11
C ASP A 235 -1.90 8.27 18.16
N MET A 236 -0.73 8.33 17.53
CA MET A 236 0.16 7.17 17.38
C MET A 236 1.58 7.49 17.84
N GLN A 237 2.26 6.52 18.45
CA GLN A 237 3.66 6.67 18.85
C GLN A 237 4.59 6.78 17.61
N PRO A 238 5.70 7.54 17.68
CA PRO A 238 6.66 7.66 16.58
C PRO A 238 7.22 6.33 16.08
N THR A 239 7.33 5.33 16.96
CA THR A 239 7.80 3.98 16.63
C THR A 239 6.72 3.07 16.05
N HIS A 240 5.47 3.52 15.93
CA HIS A 240 4.38 2.70 15.45
C HIS A 240 4.56 2.34 13.96
N PRO A 241 4.51 1.05 13.56
CA PRO A 241 4.75 0.62 12.18
C PRO A 241 3.92 1.34 11.11
N ILE A 242 2.61 1.54 11.34
CA ILE A 242 1.74 2.28 10.42
C ILE A 242 2.21 3.74 10.24
N ARG A 243 2.60 4.43 11.32
CA ARG A 243 3.08 5.82 11.27
C ARG A 243 4.42 5.92 10.54
N LEU A 244 5.34 5.01 10.82
CA LEU A 244 6.62 4.92 10.11
C LEU A 244 6.42 4.64 8.62
N GLY A 245 5.53 3.69 8.29
CA GLY A 245 5.23 3.34 6.91
C GLY A 245 4.54 4.46 6.14
N LEU A 246 3.72 5.27 6.82
CA LEU A 246 3.16 6.50 6.26
C LEU A 246 4.27 7.51 5.96
N ALA A 247 5.17 7.79 6.91
CA ALA A 247 6.27 8.73 6.71
C ALA A 247 7.20 8.30 5.55
N LEU A 248 7.47 6.99 5.44
CA LEU A 248 8.23 6.42 4.32
C LEU A 248 7.55 6.68 2.97
N ASN A 249 6.26 6.39 2.85
CA ASN A 249 5.57 6.55 1.57
C ASN A 249 5.34 8.03 1.22
N PHE A 250 5.11 8.88 2.22
CA PHE A 250 4.91 10.30 2.02
C PHE A 250 6.22 11.03 1.66
N SER A 251 7.37 10.61 2.21
CA SER A 251 8.66 11.13 1.78
C SER A 251 8.98 10.75 0.33
N VAL A 252 8.70 9.51 -0.07
CA VAL A 252 8.85 9.09 -1.47
C VAL A 252 7.92 9.88 -2.39
N PHE A 253 6.68 10.18 -1.97
CA PHE A 253 5.80 11.07 -2.72
C PHE A 253 6.41 12.48 -2.92
N TYR A 254 6.97 13.08 -1.87
CA TYR A 254 7.65 14.37 -2.00
C TYR A 254 8.83 14.32 -2.97
N TYR A 255 9.60 13.23 -2.93
CA TYR A 255 10.78 13.05 -3.79
C TYR A 255 10.38 12.78 -5.25
N GLU A 256 9.63 11.71 -5.51
CA GLU A 256 9.36 11.20 -6.86
C GLU A 256 8.24 11.94 -7.60
N ILE A 257 7.25 12.49 -6.89
CA ILE A 257 6.05 13.08 -7.52
C ILE A 257 6.07 14.60 -7.48
N LEU A 258 6.41 15.18 -6.33
CA LEU A 258 6.46 16.65 -6.16
C LEU A 258 7.83 17.25 -6.48
N ASN A 259 8.83 16.43 -6.79
CA ASN A 259 10.20 16.87 -7.08
C ASN A 259 10.72 17.85 -6.01
N SER A 260 10.46 17.54 -4.74
CA SER A 260 10.79 18.35 -3.56
C SER A 260 11.72 17.56 -2.64
N PRO A 261 12.98 17.31 -3.05
CA PRO A 261 13.90 16.42 -2.36
C PRO A 261 14.25 16.90 -0.94
N GLU A 262 14.33 18.20 -0.69
CA GLU A 262 14.60 18.76 0.64
C GLU A 262 13.51 18.35 1.63
N LYS A 263 12.24 18.50 1.22
CA LYS A 263 11.08 18.16 2.04
C LYS A 263 10.95 16.65 2.25
N ALA A 264 11.30 15.84 1.26
CA ALA A 264 11.37 14.39 1.39
C ALA A 264 12.40 13.96 2.44
N CYS A 265 13.62 14.51 2.35
CA CYS A 265 14.71 14.24 3.28
C CYS A 265 14.38 14.73 4.70
N GLU A 266 13.80 15.92 4.84
CA GLU A 266 13.36 16.46 6.14
C GLU A 266 12.35 15.53 6.81
N LEU A 267 11.31 15.11 6.07
CA LEU A 267 10.27 14.22 6.60
C LEU A 267 10.83 12.85 7.00
N ALA A 268 11.63 12.23 6.13
CA ALA A 268 12.23 10.92 6.39
C ALA A 268 13.20 10.96 7.58
N LYS A 269 14.05 11.99 7.65
CA LYS A 269 14.99 12.18 8.76
C LYS A 269 14.26 12.41 10.08
N LYS A 270 13.27 13.30 10.10
CA LYS A 270 12.47 13.55 11.30
C LYS A 270 11.80 12.27 11.82
N ALA A 271 11.17 11.50 10.94
CA ALA A 271 10.53 10.24 11.32
C ALA A 271 11.54 9.21 11.87
N PHE A 272 12.73 9.14 11.28
CA PHE A 272 13.81 8.26 11.74
C PHE A 272 14.32 8.69 13.13
N ASP A 273 14.64 9.97 13.31
CA ASP A 273 15.18 10.53 14.55
C ASP A 273 14.16 10.41 15.71
N ASP A 274 12.89 10.75 15.46
CA ASP A 274 11.80 10.61 16.44
C ASP A 274 11.61 9.14 16.88
N ALA A 275 11.77 8.19 15.96
CA ALA A 275 11.64 6.76 16.26
C ALA A 275 12.85 6.21 17.01
N ILE A 276 14.07 6.65 16.67
CA ILE A 276 15.30 6.30 17.41
C ILE A 276 15.18 6.74 18.88
N ALA A 277 14.68 7.96 19.13
CA ALA A 277 14.54 8.51 20.47
C ALA A 277 13.63 7.69 21.39
N MET A 278 12.73 6.88 20.83
CA MET A 278 11.77 6.05 21.57
C MET A 278 11.96 4.54 21.34
N LEU A 279 13.04 4.13 20.67
CA LEU A 279 13.24 2.75 20.25
C LEU A 279 13.35 1.78 21.44
N ASP A 280 13.97 2.21 22.53
CA ASP A 280 14.15 1.44 23.77
C ASP A 280 12.83 1.11 24.50
N THR A 281 11.73 1.76 24.10
CA THR A 281 10.39 1.53 24.69
C THR A 281 9.59 0.43 23.98
N LEU A 282 10.09 -0.10 22.87
CA LEU A 282 9.37 -1.09 22.07
C LEU A 282 9.40 -2.49 22.70
N SER A 283 8.28 -3.20 22.56
CA SER A 283 8.22 -4.64 22.82
C SER A 283 8.92 -5.44 21.72
N ASN A 284 9.39 -6.65 22.04
CA ASN A 284 10.08 -7.53 21.08
C ASN A 284 9.28 -7.80 19.79
N ASP A 285 7.94 -7.85 19.89
CA ASP A 285 7.07 -8.15 18.76
C ASP A 285 6.98 -6.96 17.79
N SER A 286 6.90 -5.73 18.30
CA SER A 286 6.86 -4.52 17.46
C SER A 286 8.24 -4.06 16.99
N TYR A 287 9.30 -4.43 17.71
CA TYR A 287 10.67 -4.01 17.42
C TYR A 287 11.13 -4.41 16.01
N LYS A 288 10.83 -5.64 15.58
CA LYS A 288 11.23 -6.16 14.26
C LYS A 288 10.60 -5.37 13.12
N ASP A 289 9.32 -5.07 13.24
CA ASP A 289 8.56 -4.34 12.22
C ASP A 289 9.03 -2.89 12.12
N SER A 290 9.14 -2.20 13.25
CA SER A 290 9.57 -0.80 13.28
C SER A 290 11.00 -0.61 12.78
N THR A 291 11.94 -1.46 13.22
CA THR A 291 13.35 -1.38 12.78
C THR A 291 13.52 -1.67 11.30
N LEU A 292 12.70 -2.55 10.73
CA LEU A 292 12.72 -2.80 9.29
C LEU A 292 12.27 -1.57 8.49
N ILE A 293 11.23 -0.84 8.91
CA ILE A 293 10.87 0.42 8.22
C ILE A 293 11.93 1.50 8.43
N MET A 294 12.47 1.64 9.63
CA MET A 294 13.54 2.61 9.90
C MET A 294 14.76 2.37 9.01
N GLN A 295 15.08 1.09 8.75
CA GLN A 295 16.11 0.71 7.80
C GLN A 295 15.82 1.24 6.38
N LEU A 296 14.57 1.11 5.90
CA LEU A 296 14.16 1.65 4.60
C LEU A 296 14.25 3.18 4.53
N LEU A 297 13.84 3.88 5.59
CA LEU A 297 13.98 5.33 5.69
C LEU A 297 15.45 5.75 5.59
N ARG A 298 16.35 5.04 6.28
CA ARG A 298 17.80 5.29 6.21
C ARG A 298 18.36 5.03 4.81
N ASP A 299 17.92 3.96 4.15
CA ASP A 299 18.39 3.60 2.81
C ASP A 299 17.96 4.65 1.78
N ASN A 300 16.72 5.14 1.87
CA ASN A 300 16.22 6.25 1.05
C ASN A 300 17.03 7.53 1.28
N LEU A 301 17.23 7.93 2.55
CA LEU A 301 18.05 9.11 2.88
C LEU A 301 19.46 9.00 2.33
N THR A 302 20.07 7.81 2.37
CA THR A 302 21.42 7.58 1.85
C THR A 302 21.48 7.78 0.34
N LEU A 303 20.50 7.29 -0.41
CA LEU A 303 20.45 7.55 -1.86
C LEU A 303 20.24 9.04 -2.14
N TRP A 304 19.18 9.62 -1.56
CA TRP A 304 18.76 10.97 -1.94
C TRP A 304 19.81 12.03 -1.59
N THR A 305 20.56 11.82 -0.51
CA THR A 305 21.68 12.71 -0.15
C THR A 305 22.88 12.55 -1.08
N ALA A 306 23.12 11.35 -1.61
CA ALA A 306 24.15 11.13 -2.63
C ALA A 306 23.78 11.82 -3.96
N ASP A 307 22.51 11.75 -4.37
CA ASP A 307 22.03 12.40 -5.60
C ASP A 307 22.17 13.94 -5.52
N THR A 308 21.83 14.54 -4.37
CA THR A 308 21.99 16.00 -4.16
C THR A 308 23.43 16.48 -4.07
N GLN A 309 24.39 15.59 -3.75
CA GLN A 309 25.81 15.93 -3.70
C GLN A 309 26.50 15.78 -5.06
N GLY A 310 25.94 14.98 -5.97
CA GLY A 310 26.46 14.80 -7.33
C GLY A 310 26.23 15.99 -8.27
N ASP A 311 25.22 16.83 -7.99
CA ASP A 311 24.88 18.03 -8.80
C ASP A 311 25.62 19.31 -8.34
N ALA A 312 26.39 19.26 -7.25
CA ALA A 312 27.03 20.43 -6.66
C ALA A 312 28.45 20.73 -7.19
N ASP A 313 28.96 19.95 -8.15
CA ASP A 313 30.37 20.01 -8.61
C ASP A 313 30.54 20.19 -10.14
N GLU A 314 29.52 20.62 -10.88
CA GLU A 314 29.73 21.19 -12.22
C GLU A 314 29.90 22.71 -12.14
N PRO A 315 31.11 23.27 -12.33
CA PRO A 315 31.28 24.71 -12.43
C PRO A 315 30.55 25.23 -13.67
N GLU A 316 29.58 26.14 -13.46
CA GLU A 316 29.00 26.95 -14.53
C GLU A 316 30.13 27.69 -15.27
N GLU A 317 30.38 27.32 -16.53
CA GLU A 317 31.15 28.16 -17.45
C GLU A 317 30.39 29.48 -17.66
N VAL A 318 30.77 30.51 -16.92
CA VAL A 318 30.36 31.89 -17.17
C VAL A 318 30.89 32.30 -18.54
N LYS A 319 30.02 32.29 -19.55
CA LYS A 319 30.29 32.93 -20.85
C LYS A 319 30.24 34.44 -20.68
N GLU A 320 31.40 35.06 -20.44
CA GLU A 320 31.56 36.52 -20.52
C GLU A 320 31.21 37.00 -21.94
N HIS A 321 30.12 37.77 -22.04
CA HIS A 321 29.82 38.60 -23.21
C HIS A 321 30.76 39.82 -23.22
N VAL A 322 31.78 39.80 -24.07
CA VAL A 322 32.55 41.00 -24.40
C VAL A 322 31.68 41.91 -25.27
N LYS A 323 31.23 43.03 -24.70
CA LYS A 323 30.69 44.16 -25.47
C LYS A 323 31.85 44.97 -26.02
N GLU A 324 32.05 44.94 -27.34
CA GLU A 324 32.87 45.94 -28.04
C GLU A 324 32.10 47.28 -28.05
N GLU A 325 32.58 48.25 -27.28
CA GLU A 325 32.22 49.65 -27.46
C GLU A 325 33.01 50.23 -28.63
N VAL A 326 32.32 50.52 -29.73
CA VAL A 326 32.80 51.43 -30.77
C VAL A 326 32.70 52.85 -30.22
N LYS A 327 33.83 53.54 -30.07
CA LYS A 327 33.88 54.99 -29.90
C LYS A 327 34.45 55.62 -31.16
N ASP A 328 33.59 56.36 -31.84
CA ASP A 328 33.94 57.41 -32.79
C ASP A 328 34.61 58.58 -32.04
N GLU A 329 35.79 58.99 -32.50
CA GLU A 329 36.27 60.38 -32.75
C GLU A 329 37.80 60.44 -32.86
#